data_AF-A0A5N6GMI9-F1
#
_entry.id   AF-A0A5N6GMI9-F1
#
_cell.length_a   1.000
_cell.length_b   1.000
_cell.length_c   1.000
_cell.angle_alpha   90.00
_cell.angle_beta   90.00
_cell.angle_gamma   90.00
#
_symmetry.space_group_name_H-M   'P 1'
#
loop_
_entity.id
_entity.type
_entity.pdbx_description
1 polymer ?
#
loop_
_entity_poly.entity_id
_entity_poly.type
_entity_poly.pdbx_seq_one_letter_code
_entity_poly.pdbx_strand_id
1 'polypeptide(L)'
;MKVGINLNLIYTCSHYTSAKSYSVQFEFQRQFIQIAYLPYSASPTCPSSMSPMTLSLVGLVPTSELSPSLLIINSSLDIDAEPSAHARANAQKLIASELPADYLSTIHPSIPAFPEPQFSPLMQQEVERKAAGLPLTGGVDLSRYEAPEPPTRSSEAGPNATPNLDEWRQALQKAYTASSHLSMRRDNLTLLEENGKNAWLIGNSQLEDVLRELEKELAETKEAAETVNKQRKIAQESSKGELAGLEETWKRGVGAILDVELASENVRMQILEQRRQLAQQHAR
;
A
#
# COMPACT_ATOMS: atom_id res chain seq x y z
N MET A 1 -44.94 30.81 -0.62
CA MET A 1 -44.17 29.59 -0.92
C MET A 1 -43.61 29.04 0.39
N LYS A 2 -44.26 28.02 0.97
CA LYS A 2 -43.76 27.33 2.17
C LYS A 2 -42.76 26.27 1.71
N VAL A 3 -41.48 26.44 2.01
CA VAL A 3 -40.48 25.37 1.84
C VAL A 3 -40.45 24.60 3.15
N GLY A 4 -41.06 23.42 3.15
CA GLY A 4 -41.03 22.48 4.27
C GLY A 4 -39.68 21.79 4.33
N ILE A 5 -38.93 22.03 5.41
CA ILE A 5 -37.73 21.27 5.73
C ILE A 5 -38.20 19.94 6.32
N ASN A 6 -37.84 18.84 5.67
CA ASN A 6 -38.27 17.50 6.02
C ASN A 6 -37.42 16.98 7.20
N LEU A 7 -37.96 17.04 8.44
CA LEU A 7 -37.25 16.64 9.67
C LEU A 7 -36.82 15.15 9.72
N ASN A 8 -37.35 14.31 8.83
CA ASN A 8 -37.01 12.88 8.81
C ASN A 8 -35.60 12.57 8.26
N LEU A 9 -35.00 13.46 7.46
CA LEU A 9 -33.65 13.23 6.92
C LEU A 9 -32.53 13.52 7.94
N ILE A 10 -32.82 14.32 8.96
CA ILE A 10 -31.86 14.68 10.02
C ILE A 10 -31.72 13.53 11.04
N TYR A 11 -32.82 12.83 11.32
CA TYR A 11 -32.83 11.72 12.28
C TYR A 11 -32.05 10.48 11.79
N THR A 12 -32.06 10.20 10.49
CA THR A 12 -31.32 9.05 9.94
C THR A 12 -29.81 9.30 9.85
N CYS A 13 -29.38 10.56 9.67
CA CYS A 13 -27.96 10.90 9.64
C CYS A 13 -27.33 10.91 11.06
N SER A 14 -28.11 11.26 12.08
CA SER A 14 -27.66 11.25 13.48
C SER A 14 -27.45 9.84 14.05
N HIS A 15 -28.21 8.84 13.57
CA HIS A 15 -28.04 7.45 14.02
C HIS A 15 -26.81 6.74 13.42
N TYR A 16 -26.34 7.17 12.23
CA TYR A 16 -25.18 6.53 11.57
C TYR A 16 -23.83 7.07 12.06
N THR A 17 -23.78 8.32 12.54
CA THR A 17 -22.58 8.91 13.16
C THR A 17 -22.37 8.48 14.61
N SER A 18 -23.45 8.09 15.30
CA SER A 18 -23.41 7.64 16.69
C SER A 18 -22.64 6.31 16.86
N ALA A 19 -22.87 5.33 15.97
CA ALA A 19 -22.25 4.00 16.08
C ALA A 19 -20.71 3.99 15.88
N LYS A 20 -20.16 4.89 15.05
CA LYS A 20 -18.70 5.01 14.88
C LYS A 20 -18.05 5.81 16.01
N SER A 21 -18.76 6.78 16.59
CA SER A 21 -18.24 7.58 17.70
C SER A 21 -18.01 6.74 18.96
N TYR A 22 -18.90 5.78 19.27
CA TYR A 22 -18.72 4.90 20.44
C TYR A 22 -17.51 3.95 20.33
N SER A 23 -17.15 3.50 19.12
CA SER A 23 -15.98 2.65 18.92
C SER A 23 -14.67 3.42 19.17
N VAL A 24 -14.58 4.66 18.67
CA VAL A 24 -13.41 5.54 18.90
C VAL A 24 -13.32 5.94 20.39
N GLN A 25 -14.46 6.11 21.06
CA GLN A 25 -14.51 6.50 22.48
C GLN A 25 -14.05 5.38 23.42
N PHE A 26 -14.26 4.10 23.05
CA PHE A 26 -13.74 2.94 23.79
C PHE A 26 -12.23 2.74 23.59
N GLU A 27 -11.71 3.02 22.39
CA GLU A 27 -10.27 2.98 22.10
C GLU A 27 -9.50 4.08 22.85
N PHE A 28 -10.11 5.28 22.98
CA PHE A 28 -9.53 6.43 23.69
C PHE A 28 -9.41 6.19 25.21
N GLN A 29 -10.39 5.50 25.83
CA GLN A 29 -10.29 5.11 27.24
C GLN A 29 -9.17 4.08 27.49
N ARG A 30 -8.85 3.23 26.51
CA ARG A 30 -7.79 2.21 26.64
C ARG A 30 -6.38 2.83 26.56
N GLN A 31 -6.19 3.84 25.72
CA GLN A 31 -4.91 4.54 25.58
C GLN A 31 -4.55 5.43 26.79
N PHE A 32 -5.54 6.03 27.46
CA PHE A 32 -5.28 6.92 28.60
C PHE A 32 -4.67 6.21 29.82
N ILE A 33 -4.93 4.91 30.02
CA ILE A 33 -4.38 4.15 31.15
C ILE A 33 -2.90 3.75 30.91
N GLN A 34 -2.47 3.65 29.65
CA GLN A 34 -1.14 3.14 29.30
C GLN A 34 -0.04 4.22 29.31
N ILE A 35 -0.42 5.50 29.22
CA ILE A 35 0.53 6.63 29.18
C ILE A 35 1.01 7.03 30.58
N ALA A 36 0.32 6.63 31.65
CA ALA A 36 0.65 7.03 33.02
C ALA A 36 1.81 6.27 33.70
N TYR A 37 2.43 5.29 33.03
CA TYR A 37 3.45 4.42 33.64
C TYR A 37 4.68 4.16 32.74
N LEU A 38 5.45 5.20 32.38
CA LEU A 38 6.83 4.99 31.90
C LEU A 38 7.76 6.14 32.36
N PRO A 39 8.89 5.84 33.05
CA PRO A 39 9.90 6.83 33.36
C PRO A 39 10.82 7.07 32.15
N TYR A 40 11.01 8.35 31.82
CA TYR A 40 11.87 8.87 30.76
C TYR A 40 13.33 8.90 31.23
N SER A 41 14.23 8.16 30.55
CA SER A 41 15.68 8.30 30.71
C SER A 41 16.32 8.68 29.38
N ALA A 42 16.96 9.84 29.32
CA ALA A 42 17.66 10.37 28.16
C ALA A 42 19.18 10.11 28.26
N SER A 43 19.83 9.84 27.12
CA SER A 43 21.16 10.36 26.81
C SER A 43 21.50 10.23 25.30
N PRO A 44 22.34 11.13 24.72
CA PRO A 44 22.65 11.19 23.29
C PRO A 44 24.13 10.84 22.98
N THR A 45 24.42 10.28 21.79
CA THR A 45 25.77 10.31 21.21
C THR A 45 25.77 10.22 19.67
N CYS A 46 26.25 11.27 19.00
CA CYS A 46 26.81 11.22 17.64
C CYS A 46 28.20 10.57 17.67
N PRO A 47 28.69 10.09 16.51
CA PRO A 47 30.07 10.42 16.16
C PRO A 47 30.25 10.88 14.71
N SER A 48 31.00 11.96 14.59
CA SER A 48 31.69 12.45 13.40
C SER A 48 33.02 11.69 13.23
N SER A 49 33.39 11.35 11.99
CA SER A 49 34.77 10.99 11.63
C SER A 49 34.95 11.03 10.11
N MET A 50 35.66 12.06 9.62
CA MET A 50 36.29 12.10 8.30
C MET A 50 37.79 11.86 8.47
N SER A 51 38.42 11.11 7.56
CA SER A 51 39.82 11.30 7.12
C SER A 51 40.19 10.40 5.93
N PRO A 52 41.21 10.76 5.12
CA PRO A 52 41.24 10.58 3.66
C PRO A 52 42.32 9.58 3.16
N MET A 53 42.53 9.56 1.82
CA MET A 53 43.61 8.96 0.98
C MET A 53 43.04 7.87 0.03
N THR A 54 43.39 7.77 -1.26
CA THR A 54 44.55 8.24 -2.06
C THR A 54 44.23 8.07 -3.55
N LEU A 55 44.74 8.97 -4.41
CA LEU A 55 44.81 8.80 -5.87
C LEU A 55 45.86 7.74 -6.23
N SER A 56 45.54 6.83 -7.14
CA SER A 56 46.52 6.10 -7.95
C SER A 56 45.99 5.96 -9.38
N LEU A 57 46.79 6.44 -10.33
CA LEU A 57 46.57 6.41 -11.77
C LEU A 57 47.58 5.43 -12.38
N VAL A 58 47.15 4.25 -12.82
CA VAL A 58 47.81 3.47 -13.88
C VAL A 58 46.73 2.67 -14.61
N GLY A 59 46.60 2.94 -15.91
CA GLY A 59 45.57 2.34 -16.75
C GLY A 59 45.86 0.91 -17.17
N LEU A 60 44.79 0.22 -17.53
CA LEU A 60 44.68 -0.70 -18.66
C LEU A 60 43.18 -1.01 -18.75
N VAL A 61 42.57 -0.71 -19.90
CA VAL A 61 41.17 -1.01 -20.20
C VAL A 61 41.09 -2.46 -20.67
N PRO A 62 40.31 -3.31 -19.99
CA PRO A 62 39.63 -4.41 -20.65
C PRO A 62 38.11 -4.28 -20.42
N THR A 63 37.41 -4.01 -21.51
CA THR A 63 35.99 -4.31 -21.79
C THR A 63 35.21 -5.05 -20.69
N SER A 64 34.77 -4.34 -19.64
CA SER A 64 33.73 -4.84 -18.71
C SER A 64 32.88 -3.74 -18.07
N GLU A 65 32.96 -2.51 -18.56
CA GLU A 65 32.06 -1.43 -18.16
C GLU A 65 30.89 -1.33 -19.15
N LEU A 66 29.95 -2.27 -19.05
CA LEU A 66 28.55 -1.93 -19.30
C LEU A 66 27.95 -1.66 -17.94
N SER A 67 27.88 -0.37 -17.59
CA SER A 67 27.20 0.12 -16.39
C SER A 67 25.82 -0.55 -16.29
N PRO A 68 25.43 -1.14 -15.13
CA PRO A 68 24.12 -1.79 -14.97
C PRO A 68 22.94 -0.83 -15.18
N SER A 69 23.20 0.47 -15.26
CA SER A 69 22.24 1.54 -15.51
C SER A 69 21.96 1.84 -16.99
N LEU A 70 22.65 1.20 -17.94
CA LEU A 70 22.49 1.45 -19.38
C LEU A 70 21.69 0.36 -20.13
N LEU A 71 21.05 -0.55 -19.39
CA LEU A 71 20.08 -1.53 -19.91
C LEU A 71 18.66 -1.21 -19.42
N ILE A 72 18.26 0.06 -19.52
CA ILE A 72 16.85 0.44 -19.58
C ILE A 72 16.49 0.33 -21.07
N ILE A 73 15.73 -0.67 -21.51
CA ILE A 73 14.26 -0.58 -21.57
C ILE A 73 13.83 0.78 -22.16
N ASN A 74 14.42 1.19 -23.29
CA ASN A 74 14.10 2.46 -23.95
C ASN A 74 12.78 2.37 -24.73
N SER A 75 11.67 2.17 -24.03
CA SER A 75 10.36 2.61 -24.53
C SER A 75 10.16 4.05 -24.05
N SER A 76 10.19 5.00 -24.99
CA SER A 76 10.10 6.43 -24.68
C SER A 76 8.64 6.84 -24.68
N LEU A 77 7.98 6.66 -23.53
CA LEU A 77 6.54 6.92 -23.38
C LEU A 77 6.09 8.29 -23.92
N ASP A 78 6.90 9.34 -23.81
CA ASP A 78 6.53 10.69 -24.25
C ASP A 78 6.83 10.96 -25.75
N ILE A 79 7.68 10.15 -26.40
CA ILE A 79 8.05 10.29 -27.82
C ILE A 79 7.26 9.31 -28.68
N ASP A 80 7.10 8.08 -28.20
CA ASP A 80 6.54 6.96 -28.94
C ASP A 80 5.02 7.11 -29.06
N ALA A 81 4.49 6.76 -30.23
CA ALA A 81 3.04 6.68 -30.41
C ALA A 81 2.46 5.58 -29.53
N GLU A 82 1.25 5.80 -29.01
CA GLU A 82 0.59 4.80 -28.19
C GLU A 82 0.45 3.47 -28.98
N PRO A 83 0.91 2.33 -28.42
CA PRO A 83 0.87 1.07 -29.13
C PRO A 83 -0.58 0.64 -29.37
N SER A 84 -0.88 0.28 -30.62
CA SER A 84 -2.21 -0.17 -31.02
C SER A 84 -2.66 -1.40 -30.24
N ALA A 85 -3.99 -1.58 -30.10
CA ALA A 85 -4.55 -2.75 -29.39
C ALA A 85 -4.05 -4.08 -29.96
N HIS A 86 -3.86 -4.17 -31.29
CA HIS A 86 -3.30 -5.35 -31.94
C HIS A 86 -1.84 -5.58 -31.58
N ALA A 87 -1.01 -4.53 -31.55
CA ALA A 87 0.39 -4.64 -31.13
C ALA A 87 0.50 -5.10 -29.66
N ARG A 88 -0.37 -4.59 -28.77
CA ARG A 88 -0.44 -5.02 -27.37
C ARG A 88 -0.85 -6.49 -27.25
N ALA A 89 -1.86 -6.93 -27.99
CA ALA A 89 -2.30 -8.32 -27.98
C ALA A 89 -1.19 -9.28 -28.46
N ASN A 90 -0.46 -8.90 -29.50
CA ASN A 90 0.68 -9.69 -29.99
C ASN A 90 1.82 -9.73 -28.98
N ALA A 91 2.16 -8.61 -28.34
CA ALA A 91 3.16 -8.56 -27.28
C ALA A 91 2.77 -9.46 -26.09
N GLN A 92 1.50 -9.41 -25.66
CA GLN A 92 0.98 -10.28 -24.61
C GLN A 92 1.05 -11.76 -24.99
N LYS A 93 0.75 -12.10 -26.25
CA LYS A 93 0.88 -13.47 -26.74
C LYS A 93 2.33 -13.98 -26.69
N LEU A 94 3.29 -13.14 -27.07
CA LEU A 94 4.72 -13.47 -26.99
C LEU A 94 5.19 -13.59 -25.53
N ILE A 95 4.76 -12.69 -24.64
CA ILE A 95 5.04 -12.81 -23.21
C ILE A 95 4.49 -14.13 -22.67
N ALA A 96 3.25 -14.48 -23.03
CA ALA A 96 2.62 -15.72 -22.59
C ALA A 96 3.34 -16.98 -23.10
N SER A 97 4.01 -16.94 -24.27
CA SER A 97 4.81 -18.07 -24.74
C SER A 97 6.16 -18.22 -24.03
N GLU A 98 6.71 -17.14 -23.47
CA GLU A 98 7.96 -17.18 -22.70
C GLU A 98 7.74 -17.51 -21.21
N LEU A 99 6.51 -17.41 -20.72
CA LEU A 99 6.20 -17.76 -19.35
C LEU A 99 6.31 -19.28 -19.13
N PRO A 100 7.01 -19.75 -18.08
CA PRO A 100 7.08 -21.17 -17.75
C PRO A 100 5.71 -21.70 -17.35
N ALA A 101 5.40 -22.98 -17.60
CA ALA A 101 4.09 -23.56 -17.28
C ALA A 101 3.67 -23.39 -15.81
N ASP A 102 4.64 -23.35 -14.90
CA ASP A 102 4.43 -23.26 -13.45
C ASP A 102 4.46 -21.81 -12.90
N TYR A 103 4.41 -20.79 -13.77
CA TYR A 103 4.50 -19.38 -13.36
C TYR A 103 3.41 -18.92 -12.37
N LEU A 104 2.28 -19.62 -12.33
CA LEU A 104 1.17 -19.33 -11.40
C LEU A 104 1.32 -20.02 -10.04
N SER A 105 2.05 -21.14 -9.99
CA SER A 105 2.17 -21.96 -8.78
C SER A 105 3.49 -21.73 -8.05
N THR A 106 4.55 -21.36 -8.78
CA THR A 106 5.90 -21.23 -8.24
C THR A 106 6.26 -19.77 -8.02
N ILE A 107 6.64 -19.44 -6.78
CA ILE A 107 7.13 -18.11 -6.43
C ILE A 107 8.48 -17.86 -7.12
N HIS A 108 8.65 -16.66 -7.68
CA HIS A 108 9.90 -16.28 -8.34
C HIS A 108 11.09 -16.33 -7.36
N PRO A 109 12.27 -16.87 -7.75
CA PRO A 109 13.41 -17.06 -6.85
C PRO A 109 13.96 -15.77 -6.22
N SER A 110 13.72 -14.60 -6.82
CA SER A 110 14.10 -13.30 -6.23
C SER A 110 13.18 -12.84 -5.09
N ILE A 111 12.03 -13.49 -4.89
CA ILE A 111 11.15 -13.19 -3.77
C ILE A 111 11.62 -14.06 -2.60
N PRO A 112 12.05 -13.46 -1.47
CA PRO A 112 12.45 -14.22 -0.31
C PRO A 112 11.27 -15.05 0.22
N ALA A 113 11.56 -16.22 0.78
CA ALA A 113 10.55 -17.03 1.44
C ALA A 113 9.87 -16.23 2.55
N PHE A 114 8.55 -16.33 2.64
CA PHE A 114 7.81 -15.64 3.68
C PHE A 114 8.16 -16.25 5.05
N PRO A 115 8.55 -15.44 6.05
CA PRO A 115 8.83 -15.96 7.39
C PRO A 115 7.54 -16.52 7.99
N GLU A 116 7.63 -17.70 8.62
CA GLU A 116 6.48 -18.25 9.32
C GLU A 116 6.08 -17.33 10.50
N PRO A 117 4.80 -16.95 10.60
CA PRO A 117 4.37 -16.05 11.67
C PRO A 117 4.44 -16.76 13.03
N GLN A 118 5.20 -16.17 13.95
CA GLN A 118 5.28 -16.65 15.32
C GLN A 118 4.18 -16.00 16.16
N PHE A 119 3.13 -16.77 16.43
CA PHE A 119 2.03 -16.35 17.27
C PHE A 119 2.24 -16.79 18.73
N SER A 120 1.74 -16.00 19.69
CA SER A 120 1.67 -16.44 21.08
C SER A 120 0.67 -17.61 21.21
N PRO A 121 0.78 -18.46 22.24
CA PRO A 121 -0.12 -19.60 22.41
C PRO A 121 -1.62 -19.24 22.41
N LEU A 122 -1.96 -18.09 23.01
CA LEU A 122 -3.35 -17.58 23.01
C LEU A 122 -3.82 -17.17 21.62
N MET A 123 -2.94 -16.58 20.81
CA MET A 123 -3.27 -16.24 19.43
C MET A 123 -3.37 -17.48 18.55
N GLN A 124 -2.49 -18.46 18.73
CA GLN A 124 -2.57 -19.75 18.01
C GLN A 124 -3.89 -20.45 18.29
N GLN A 125 -4.30 -20.53 19.55
CA GLN A 125 -5.58 -21.11 19.94
C GLN A 125 -6.77 -20.41 19.25
N GLU A 126 -6.76 -19.08 19.16
CA GLU A 126 -7.81 -18.34 18.47
C GLU A 126 -7.79 -18.53 16.95
N VAL A 127 -6.59 -18.62 16.35
CA VAL A 127 -6.42 -18.94 14.92
C VAL A 127 -6.97 -20.34 14.63
N GLU A 128 -6.62 -21.34 15.45
CA GLU A 128 -7.10 -22.72 15.33
C GLU A 128 -8.62 -22.82 15.53
N ARG A 129 -9.16 -22.12 16.54
CA ARG A 129 -10.61 -22.04 16.77
C ARG A 129 -11.36 -21.47 15.57
N LYS A 130 -10.83 -20.37 14.99
CA LYS A 130 -11.40 -19.77 13.77
C LYS A 130 -11.26 -20.69 12.56
N ALA A 131 -10.13 -21.36 12.40
CA ALA A 131 -9.90 -22.33 11.33
C ALA A 131 -10.87 -23.51 11.42
N ALA A 132 -11.22 -23.94 12.64
CA ALA A 132 -12.24 -24.95 12.92
C ALA A 132 -13.69 -24.44 12.79
N GLY A 133 -13.90 -23.14 12.51
CA GLY A 133 -15.24 -22.55 12.35
C GLY A 133 -16.07 -22.49 13.63
N LEU A 134 -15.45 -22.64 14.81
CA LEU A 134 -16.16 -22.62 16.09
C LEU A 134 -16.60 -21.18 16.44
N PRO A 135 -17.73 -20.99 17.13
CA PRO A 135 -18.12 -19.67 17.64
C PRO A 135 -17.18 -19.19 18.76
N LEU A 136 -17.19 -17.90 19.05
CA LEU A 136 -16.45 -17.35 20.19
C LEU A 136 -17.17 -17.75 21.48
N THR A 137 -16.53 -18.53 22.34
CA THR A 137 -17.08 -18.97 23.63
C THR A 137 -16.36 -18.26 24.77
N GLY A 138 -17.08 -17.63 25.70
CA GLY A 138 -16.50 -17.00 26.89
C GLY A 138 -16.05 -15.55 26.70
N GLY A 139 -16.93 -14.71 26.15
CA GLY A 139 -16.73 -13.25 26.14
C GLY A 139 -16.90 -12.61 27.52
N VAL A 140 -16.88 -11.28 27.56
CA VAL A 140 -17.15 -10.52 28.79
C VAL A 140 -18.60 -10.77 29.21
N ASP A 141 -18.78 -11.38 30.38
CA ASP A 141 -20.09 -11.62 30.96
C ASP A 141 -20.67 -10.31 31.52
N LEU A 142 -21.72 -9.81 30.87
CA LEU A 142 -22.42 -8.58 31.26
C LEU A 142 -23.43 -8.80 32.39
N SER A 143 -23.89 -10.05 32.60
CA SER A 143 -24.89 -10.39 33.62
C SER A 143 -24.38 -10.13 35.06
N ARG A 144 -23.05 -10.04 35.23
CA ARG A 144 -22.40 -9.69 36.49
C ARG A 144 -22.72 -8.28 36.99
N TYR A 145 -23.04 -7.35 36.08
CA TYR A 145 -23.28 -5.94 36.38
C TYR A 145 -24.75 -5.56 36.38
N GLU A 146 -25.64 -6.51 36.08
CA GLU A 146 -27.08 -6.32 36.16
C GLU A 146 -27.53 -6.20 37.62
N ALA A 147 -28.60 -5.45 37.86
CA ALA A 147 -29.16 -5.32 39.20
C ALA A 147 -29.70 -6.68 39.65
N PRO A 148 -29.20 -7.26 40.77
CA PRO A 148 -29.66 -8.56 41.21
C PRO A 148 -31.11 -8.47 41.70
N GLU A 149 -31.94 -9.40 41.25
CA GLU A 149 -33.27 -9.60 41.84
C GLU A 149 -33.15 -10.31 43.19
N PRO A 150 -33.97 -9.93 44.20
CA PRO A 150 -33.97 -10.63 45.46
C PRO A 150 -34.44 -12.08 45.24
N PRO A 151 -33.75 -13.09 45.82
CA PRO A 151 -34.22 -14.47 45.77
C PRO A 151 -35.67 -14.56 46.25
N THR A 152 -36.49 -15.35 45.53
CA THR A 152 -37.89 -15.52 45.91
C THR A 152 -37.96 -16.18 47.28
N ARG A 153 -38.61 -15.50 48.23
CA ARG A 153 -39.14 -16.18 49.40
C ARG A 153 -40.26 -17.06 48.87
N SER A 154 -40.03 -18.37 48.80
CA SER A 154 -41.04 -19.31 48.34
C SER A 154 -42.31 -19.14 49.18
N SER A 155 -43.32 -18.47 48.63
CA SER A 155 -44.64 -18.32 49.25
C SER A 155 -45.37 -19.65 49.39
N GLU A 156 -44.86 -20.71 48.75
CA GLU A 156 -45.35 -22.10 48.86
C GLU A 156 -44.58 -22.95 49.87
N ALA A 157 -43.46 -22.44 50.41
CA ALA A 157 -42.74 -23.16 51.44
C ALA A 157 -43.32 -22.71 52.79
N GLY A 158 -43.96 -23.65 53.49
CA GLY A 158 -44.68 -23.39 54.74
C GLY A 158 -43.83 -22.67 55.80
N PRO A 159 -44.41 -22.30 56.95
CA PRO A 159 -43.81 -21.42 57.97
C PRO A 159 -42.44 -21.86 58.54
N ASN A 160 -41.94 -23.04 58.17
CA ASN A 160 -40.66 -23.62 58.60
C ASN A 160 -39.62 -23.77 57.45
N ALA A 161 -39.82 -23.12 56.31
CA ALA A 161 -38.88 -23.19 55.19
C ALA A 161 -37.58 -22.42 55.48
N THR A 162 -36.46 -23.14 55.51
CA THR A 162 -35.14 -22.51 55.66
C THR A 162 -34.78 -21.78 54.36
N PRO A 163 -34.53 -20.45 54.39
CA PRO A 163 -34.12 -19.71 53.20
C PRO A 163 -32.79 -20.26 52.66
N ASN A 164 -32.67 -20.35 51.33
CA ASN A 164 -31.45 -20.82 50.66
C ASN A 164 -30.33 -19.79 50.84
N LEU A 165 -29.52 -19.95 51.89
CA LEU A 165 -28.47 -19.00 52.28
C LEU A 165 -27.45 -18.73 51.17
N ASP A 166 -27.19 -19.71 50.30
CA ASP A 166 -26.18 -19.56 49.25
C ASP A 166 -26.68 -18.70 48.09
N GLU A 167 -27.98 -18.77 47.74
CA GLU A 167 -28.60 -17.85 46.77
C GLU A 167 -28.57 -16.40 47.29
N TRP A 168 -28.86 -16.20 48.59
CA TRP A 168 -28.77 -14.88 49.21
C TRP A 168 -27.34 -14.33 49.24
N ARG A 169 -26.34 -15.17 49.51
CA ARG A 169 -24.92 -14.78 49.44
C ARG A 169 -24.50 -14.38 48.04
N GLN A 170 -24.92 -15.13 47.02
CA GLN A 170 -24.61 -14.82 45.62
C GLN A 170 -25.30 -13.52 45.18
N ALA A 171 -26.58 -13.32 45.53
CA ALA A 171 -27.30 -12.09 45.24
C ALA A 171 -26.64 -10.87 45.93
N LEU A 172 -26.21 -11.01 47.19
CA LEU A 172 -25.49 -9.97 47.92
C LEU A 172 -24.13 -9.65 47.27
N GLN A 173 -23.37 -10.66 46.88
CA GLN A 173 -22.09 -10.49 46.19
C GLN A 173 -22.28 -9.73 44.86
N LYS A 174 -23.30 -10.10 44.07
CA LYS A 174 -23.68 -9.39 42.84
C LYS A 174 -24.09 -7.95 43.11
N ALA A 175 -24.83 -7.70 44.19
CA ALA A 175 -25.27 -6.36 44.58
C ALA A 175 -24.07 -5.46 44.94
N TYR A 176 -23.10 -5.99 45.69
CA TYR A 176 -21.86 -5.27 46.00
C TYR A 176 -21.03 -4.99 44.74
N THR A 177 -20.90 -5.95 43.82
CA THR A 177 -20.18 -5.72 42.57
C THR A 177 -20.86 -4.68 41.70
N ALA A 178 -22.20 -4.71 41.59
CA ALA A 178 -22.96 -3.72 40.84
C ALA A 178 -22.88 -2.33 41.49
N SER A 179 -23.00 -2.24 42.82
CA SER A 179 -22.88 -0.98 43.57
C SER A 179 -21.49 -0.36 43.42
N SER A 180 -20.43 -1.15 43.56
CA SER A 180 -19.05 -0.69 43.38
C SER A 180 -18.81 -0.19 41.95
N HIS A 181 -19.30 -0.93 40.94
CA HIS A 181 -19.21 -0.51 39.54
C HIS A 181 -19.96 0.82 39.29
N LEU A 182 -21.15 1.01 39.86
CA LEU A 182 -21.90 2.26 39.72
C LEU A 182 -21.22 3.43 40.42
N SER A 183 -20.57 3.20 41.57
CA SER A 183 -19.76 4.23 42.23
C SER A 183 -18.59 4.66 41.33
N MET A 184 -17.81 3.71 40.81
CA MET A 184 -16.72 4.00 39.88
C MET A 184 -17.21 4.69 38.60
N ARG A 185 -18.36 4.26 38.07
CA ARG A 185 -18.97 4.89 36.89
C ARG A 185 -19.35 6.34 37.18
N ARG A 186 -19.89 6.64 38.36
CA ARG A 186 -20.19 8.01 38.78
C ARG A 186 -18.91 8.85 38.78
N ASP A 187 -17.84 8.36 39.40
CA ASP A 187 -16.56 9.08 39.47
C ASP A 187 -15.95 9.30 38.08
N ASN A 188 -16.07 8.30 37.19
CA ASN A 188 -15.64 8.42 35.79
C ASN A 188 -16.48 9.47 35.02
N LEU A 189 -17.79 9.53 35.26
CA LEU A 189 -18.66 10.51 34.63
C LEU A 189 -18.38 11.92 35.14
N THR A 190 -18.09 12.09 36.44
CA THR A 190 -17.69 13.41 36.97
C THR A 190 -16.37 13.88 36.34
N LEU A 191 -15.39 12.98 36.21
CA LEU A 191 -14.13 13.30 35.51
C LEU A 191 -14.35 13.64 34.03
N LEU A 192 -15.30 12.96 33.37
CA LEU A 192 -15.67 13.24 31.98
C LEU A 192 -16.41 14.58 31.84
N GLU A 193 -17.29 14.93 32.77
CA GLU A 193 -17.98 16.22 32.79
C GLU A 193 -16.98 17.38 32.97
N GLU A 194 -15.99 17.20 33.84
CA GLU A 194 -14.96 18.20 34.12
C GLU A 194 -13.95 18.36 32.97
N ASN A 195 -13.45 17.24 32.41
CA ASN A 195 -12.30 17.26 31.50
C ASN A 195 -12.64 16.87 30.06
N GLY A 196 -13.80 16.28 29.79
CA GLY A 196 -14.14 15.68 28.51
C GLY A 196 -14.13 16.67 27.35
N LYS A 197 -14.66 17.88 27.56
CA LYS A 197 -14.65 18.94 26.53
C LYS A 197 -13.22 19.34 26.16
N ASN A 198 -12.36 19.55 27.16
CA ASN A 198 -10.98 19.98 26.92
C ASN A 198 -10.16 18.87 26.25
N ALA A 199 -10.31 17.62 26.71
CA ALA A 199 -9.66 16.46 26.10
C ALA A 199 -10.09 16.30 24.63
N TRP A 200 -11.37 16.48 24.33
CA TRP A 200 -11.88 16.41 22.96
C TRP A 200 -11.30 17.52 22.06
N LEU A 201 -11.23 18.76 22.54
CA LEU A 201 -10.67 19.87 21.77
C LEU A 201 -9.17 19.66 21.47
N ILE A 202 -8.40 19.17 22.45
CA ILE A 202 -6.97 18.82 22.26
C ILE A 202 -6.84 17.67 21.25
N GLY A 203 -7.67 16.64 21.37
CA GLY A 203 -7.68 15.55 20.39
C GLY A 203 -8.00 16.04 18.98
N ASN A 204 -8.97 16.95 18.84
CA ASN A 204 -9.29 17.54 17.54
C ASN A 204 -8.13 18.37 16.97
N SER A 205 -7.45 19.19 17.79
CA SER A 205 -6.28 19.95 17.31
C SER A 205 -5.13 19.04 16.88
N GLN A 206 -4.89 17.94 17.60
CA GLN A 206 -3.89 16.95 17.23
C GLN A 206 -4.24 16.25 15.90
N LEU A 207 -5.52 15.93 15.67
CA LEU A 207 -5.96 15.37 14.40
C LEU A 207 -5.81 16.37 13.24
N GLU A 208 -6.08 17.65 13.48
CA GLU A 208 -5.83 18.71 12.50
C GLU A 208 -4.33 18.89 12.21
N ASP A 209 -3.45 18.75 13.21
CA ASP A 209 -2.00 18.71 13.02
C ASP A 209 -1.57 17.56 12.10
N VAL A 210 -2.03 16.35 12.40
CA VAL A 210 -1.73 15.15 11.60
C VAL A 210 -2.26 15.29 10.17
N LEU A 211 -3.48 15.83 10.01
CA LEU A 211 -4.05 16.07 8.68
C LEU A 211 -3.18 17.04 7.87
N ARG A 212 -2.75 18.16 8.48
CA ARG A 212 -1.89 19.14 7.83
C ARG A 212 -0.54 18.56 7.42
N GLU A 213 0.05 17.70 8.26
CA GLU A 213 1.30 17.00 7.95
C GLU A 213 1.13 16.07 6.75
N LEU A 214 0.07 15.24 6.74
CA LEU A 214 -0.22 14.34 5.63
C LEU A 214 -0.53 15.08 4.32
N GLU A 215 -1.27 16.20 4.39
CA GLU A 215 -1.53 17.04 3.21
C GLU A 215 -0.25 17.66 2.65
N LYS A 216 0.67 18.06 3.54
CA LYS A 216 1.99 18.58 3.16
C LYS A 216 2.84 17.49 2.50
N GLU A 217 2.96 16.31 3.11
CA GLU A 217 3.70 15.17 2.52
C GLU A 217 3.12 14.77 1.16
N LEU A 218 1.79 14.77 1.02
CA LEU A 218 1.12 14.52 -0.25
C LEU A 218 1.46 15.58 -1.30
N ALA A 219 1.51 16.86 -0.93
CA ALA A 219 1.89 17.93 -1.84
C ALA A 219 3.36 17.79 -2.29
N GLU A 220 4.28 17.55 -1.34
CA GLU A 220 5.71 17.36 -1.62
C GLU A 220 5.97 16.15 -2.51
N THR A 221 5.31 15.02 -2.23
CA THR A 221 5.45 13.80 -3.06
C THR A 221 4.89 13.98 -4.46
N LYS A 222 3.78 14.71 -4.63
CA LYS A 222 3.25 15.08 -5.94
C LYS A 222 4.21 15.98 -6.71
N GLU A 223 4.77 17.00 -6.07
CA GLU A 223 5.74 17.89 -6.69
C GLU A 223 7.01 17.15 -7.11
N ALA A 224 7.50 16.24 -6.27
CA ALA A 224 8.64 15.38 -6.60
C ALA A 224 8.33 14.48 -7.80
N ALA A 225 7.14 13.85 -7.85
CA ALA A 225 6.72 13.03 -8.97
C ALA A 225 6.58 13.84 -10.27
N GLU A 226 5.99 15.04 -10.20
CA GLU A 226 5.89 15.95 -11.35
C GLU A 226 7.26 16.42 -11.84
N THR A 227 8.18 16.71 -10.93
CA THR A 227 9.55 17.11 -11.28
C THR A 227 10.28 16.00 -12.01
N VAL A 228 10.20 14.76 -11.52
CA VAL A 228 10.76 13.58 -12.21
C VAL A 228 10.11 13.39 -13.58
N ASN A 229 8.79 13.56 -13.69
CA ASN A 229 8.10 13.44 -14.97
C ASN A 229 8.53 14.52 -15.98
N LYS A 230 8.67 15.77 -15.52
CA LYS A 230 9.18 16.89 -16.34
C LYS A 230 10.61 16.62 -16.81
N GLN A 231 11.49 16.18 -15.91
CA GLN A 231 12.87 15.84 -16.26
C GLN A 231 12.94 14.69 -17.28
N ARG A 232 12.15 13.64 -17.07
CA ARG A 232 12.03 12.52 -18.02
C ARG A 232 11.59 13.01 -19.39
N LYS A 233 10.54 13.82 -19.45
CA LYS A 233 10.01 14.36 -20.70
C LYS A 233 11.05 15.19 -21.45
N ILE A 234 11.76 16.08 -20.75
CA ILE A 234 12.82 16.91 -21.36
C ILE A 234 13.94 16.02 -21.93
N ALA A 235 14.40 15.03 -21.17
CA ALA A 235 15.45 14.11 -21.61
C ALA A 235 15.02 13.29 -22.84
N GLN A 236 13.76 12.85 -22.86
CA GLN A 236 13.18 12.16 -24.00
C GLN A 236 13.08 13.09 -25.22
N GLU A 237 12.47 14.25 -25.07
CA GLU A 237 12.32 15.23 -26.16
C GLU A 237 13.68 15.69 -26.74
N SER A 238 14.73 15.84 -25.92
CA SER A 238 16.07 16.17 -26.41
C SER A 238 16.68 15.08 -27.29
N SER A 239 16.43 13.80 -26.97
CA SER A 239 16.93 12.67 -27.76
C SER A 239 16.20 12.48 -29.10
N LYS A 240 14.97 13.01 -29.22
CA LYS A 240 14.12 12.82 -30.40
C LYS A 240 14.76 13.33 -31.69
N GLY A 241 15.40 14.51 -31.64
CA GLY A 241 16.05 15.11 -32.81
C GLY A 241 17.25 14.28 -33.29
N GLU A 242 18.05 13.77 -32.34
CA GLU A 242 19.18 12.91 -32.64
C GLU A 242 18.74 11.58 -33.27
N LEU A 243 17.70 10.94 -32.71
CA LEU A 243 17.13 9.71 -33.27
C LEU A 243 16.62 9.90 -34.71
N ALA A 244 15.89 10.99 -34.98
CA ALA A 244 15.41 11.29 -36.33
C ALA A 244 16.57 11.54 -37.31
N GLY A 245 17.61 12.26 -36.88
CA GLY A 245 18.80 12.51 -37.70
C GLY A 245 19.60 11.23 -38.00
N LEU A 246 19.74 10.34 -37.01
CA LEU A 246 20.37 9.03 -37.19
C LEU A 246 19.55 8.14 -38.13
N GLU A 247 18.22 8.13 -37.99
CA GLU A 247 17.32 7.38 -38.87
C GLU A 247 17.42 7.86 -40.32
N GLU A 248 17.41 9.18 -40.55
CA GLU A 248 17.54 9.74 -41.90
C GLU A 248 18.91 9.44 -42.51
N THR A 249 19.98 9.61 -41.73
CA THR A 249 21.36 9.32 -42.18
C THR A 249 21.50 7.84 -42.53
N TRP A 250 20.92 6.96 -41.72
CA TRP A 250 20.88 5.53 -42.00
C TRP A 250 20.10 5.21 -43.29
N LYS A 251 18.89 5.75 -43.45
CA LYS A 251 18.08 5.57 -44.68
C LYS A 251 18.83 6.03 -45.92
N ARG A 252 19.51 7.19 -45.85
CA ARG A 252 20.31 7.74 -46.95
C ARG A 252 21.51 6.86 -47.26
N GLY A 253 22.21 6.36 -46.23
CA GLY A 253 23.35 5.46 -46.38
C GLY A 253 22.96 4.14 -47.06
N VAL A 254 21.87 3.51 -46.60
CA VAL A 254 21.35 2.28 -47.22
C VAL A 254 20.87 2.54 -48.65
N GLY A 255 20.14 3.65 -48.88
CA GLY A 255 19.70 4.03 -50.22
C GLY A 255 20.86 4.23 -51.19
N ALA A 256 21.92 4.92 -50.77
CA ALA A 256 23.10 5.14 -51.61
C ALA A 256 23.82 3.83 -51.97
N ILE A 257 23.89 2.86 -51.04
CA ILE A 257 24.46 1.54 -51.33
C ILE A 257 23.62 0.81 -52.38
N LEU A 258 22.29 0.81 -52.23
CA LEU A 258 21.39 0.18 -53.19
C LEU A 258 21.47 0.84 -54.58
N ASP A 259 21.59 2.17 -54.64
CA ASP A 259 21.74 2.90 -55.90
C ASP A 259 23.05 2.53 -56.62
N VAL A 260 24.14 2.37 -55.86
CA VAL A 260 25.44 1.93 -56.41
C VAL A 260 25.36 0.47 -56.89
N GLU A 261 24.73 -0.42 -56.14
CA GLU A 261 24.52 -1.82 -56.54
C GLU A 261 23.68 -1.90 -57.83
N LEU A 262 22.58 -1.15 -57.90
CA LEU A 262 21.72 -1.07 -59.09
C LEU A 262 22.48 -0.52 -60.32
N ALA A 263 23.25 0.56 -60.13
CA ALA A 263 24.06 1.14 -61.20
C ALA A 263 25.14 0.16 -61.68
N SER A 264 25.79 -0.55 -60.76
CA SER A 264 26.80 -1.54 -61.09
C SER A 264 26.23 -2.69 -61.92
N GLU A 265 25.01 -3.14 -61.59
CA GLU A 265 24.37 -4.24 -62.31
C GLU A 265 23.80 -3.81 -63.66
N ASN A 266 23.29 -2.57 -63.77
CA ASN A 266 22.91 -1.99 -65.06
C ASN A 266 24.14 -1.90 -66.00
N VAL A 267 25.28 -1.41 -65.50
CA VAL A 267 26.53 -1.37 -66.28
C VAL A 267 26.97 -2.78 -66.70
N ARG A 268 26.87 -3.77 -65.80
CA ARG A 268 27.18 -5.17 -66.12
C ARG A 268 26.29 -5.70 -67.25
N MET A 269 24.99 -5.42 -67.21
CA MET A 269 24.05 -5.82 -68.27
C MET A 269 24.36 -5.16 -69.61
N GLN A 270 24.71 -3.86 -69.61
CA GLN A 270 25.14 -3.16 -70.82
C GLN A 270 26.41 -3.75 -71.42
N ILE A 271 27.40 -4.13 -70.59
CA ILE A 271 28.62 -4.81 -71.05
C ILE A 271 28.29 -6.16 -71.70
N LEU A 272 27.40 -6.95 -71.10
CA LEU A 272 26.99 -8.24 -71.67
C LEU A 272 26.28 -8.07 -73.01
N GLU A 273 25.42 -7.07 -73.13
CA GLU A 273 24.70 -6.78 -74.37
C GLU A 273 25.66 -6.30 -75.48
N GLN A 274 26.58 -5.40 -75.17
CA GLN A 274 27.63 -4.98 -76.12
C GLN A 274 28.49 -6.16 -76.58
N ARG A 275 28.86 -7.08 -75.68
CA ARG A 275 29.61 -8.29 -76.04
C ARG A 275 28.82 -9.20 -76.99
N ARG A 276 27.51 -9.34 -76.80
CA ARG A 276 26.65 -10.08 -77.73
C ARG A 276 26.60 -9.43 -79.11
N GLN A 277 26.46 -8.12 -79.17
CA GLN A 277 26.44 -7.37 -80.43
C GLN A 277 27.77 -7.50 -81.20
N LEU A 278 28.91 -7.37 -80.50
CA LEU A 278 30.23 -7.58 -81.10
C LEU A 278 30.40 -9.02 -81.62
N ALA A 279 29.96 -10.03 -80.85
CA ALA A 279 30.01 -11.42 -81.30
C ALA A 279 29.16 -11.65 -82.57
N GLN A 280 27.99 -11.01 -82.69
CA GLN A 280 27.15 -11.08 -83.88
C GLN A 280 27.76 -10.36 -85.09
N GLN A 281 28.49 -9.26 -84.87
CA GLN A 281 29.21 -8.54 -85.93
C GLN A 281 30.41 -9.32 -86.45
N HIS A 282 31.17 -9.98 -85.56
CA HIS A 282 32.30 -10.83 -85.93
C HIS A 282 31.90 -12.16 -86.60
N ALA A 283 30.64 -12.58 -86.48
CA ALA A 283 30.10 -13.79 -87.11
C ALA A 283 29.53 -13.54 -88.52
N ARG A 284 29.50 -12.29 -89.00
CA ARG A 284 29.16 -11.91 -90.38
C ARG A 284 30.43 -11.70 -91.20
#